data_AF-A0A4Z0H2D9-F1
#
_entry.id   AF-A0A4Z0H2D9-F1
#
_cell.length_a   1.000
_cell.length_b   1.000
_cell.length_c   1.000
_cell.angle_alpha   90.00
_cell.angle_beta   90.00
_cell.angle_gamma   90.00
#
_symmetry.space_group_name_H-M   'P 1'
#
loop_
_entity.id
_entity.type
_entity.pdbx_description
1 polymer ?
#
loop_
_entity_poly.entity_id
_entity_poly.type
_entity_poly.pdbx_seq_one_letter_code
_entity_poly.pdbx_strand_id
1 'polypeptide(L)'
;MSPTVPFWVVAIFYIFIAVSAVLAIKGIIKKQSLIPSIISIILIPVSTVLMVLSSIGRGQQNELEYFMSSLGELELWAWVCLSIFIYLLYYWYLVLSHRNEEAKKDSLMDD
;
A
#
# COMPACT_ATOMS: atom_id res chain seq x y z
N MET A 1 22.62 -16.98 11.61
CA MET A 1 22.03 -15.66 11.93
C MET A 1 20.64 -15.66 11.36
N SER A 2 19.60 -15.38 12.14
CA SER A 2 18.24 -15.37 11.61
C SER A 2 18.17 -14.36 10.47
N PRO A 3 17.77 -14.75 9.24
CA PRO A 3 17.67 -13.86 8.10
C PRO A 3 16.38 -13.07 8.29
N THR A 4 16.43 -12.14 9.24
CA THR A 4 15.31 -11.30 9.62
C THR A 4 15.48 -9.98 8.92
N VAL A 5 14.42 -9.52 8.27
CA VAL A 5 14.42 -8.21 7.62
C VAL A 5 14.76 -7.15 8.68
N PRO A 6 15.61 -6.16 8.36
CA PRO A 6 15.91 -5.07 9.29
C PRO A 6 14.61 -4.43 9.79
N PHE A 7 14.51 -4.19 11.10
CA PHE A 7 13.30 -3.69 11.75
C PHE A 7 12.73 -2.43 11.08
N TRP A 8 13.60 -1.54 10.57
CA TRP A 8 13.18 -0.32 9.90
C TRP A 8 12.37 -0.57 8.62
N VAL A 9 12.67 -1.63 7.85
CA VAL A 9 11.92 -1.98 6.63
C VAL A 9 10.52 -2.42 7.00
N VAL A 10 10.41 -3.28 8.02
CA VAL A 10 9.14 -3.78 8.54
C VAL A 10 8.30 -2.62 9.10
N ALA A 11 8.94 -1.69 9.82
CA ALA A 11 8.28 -0.50 10.34
C ALA A 11 7.74 0.40 9.21
N ILE A 12 8.52 0.66 8.16
CA ILE A 12 8.06 1.44 6.99
C ILE A 12 6.86 0.76 6.33
N PHE A 13 6.91 -0.57 6.17
CA PHE A 13 5.82 -1.33 5.57
C PHE A 13 4.51 -1.22 6.36
N TYR A 14 4.58 -1.37 7.69
CA TYR A 14 3.40 -1.19 8.54
C TYR A 14 2.88 0.24 8.55
N ILE A 15 3.77 1.25 8.53
CA ILE A 15 3.37 2.66 8.41
C ILE A 15 2.66 2.89 7.07
N PHE A 16 3.18 2.34 5.97
CA PHE A 16 2.56 2.44 4.66
C PHE A 16 1.14 1.85 4.64
N ILE A 17 0.94 0.68 5.24
CA ILE A 17 -0.39 0.07 5.38
C ILE A 17 -1.30 0.96 6.23
N ALA A 18 -0.81 1.43 7.38
CA ALA A 18 -1.60 2.26 8.29
C ALA A 18 -2.04 3.57 7.63
N VAL A 19 -1.13 4.26 6.93
CA VAL A 19 -1.45 5.50 6.20
C VAL A 19 -2.44 5.21 5.06
N SER A 20 -2.25 4.14 4.30
CA SER A 20 -3.17 3.74 3.23
C SER A 20 -4.59 3.50 3.75
N ALA A 21 -4.71 2.80 4.89
CA ALA A 21 -6.00 2.57 5.54
C ALA A 21 -6.65 3.88 6.00
N VAL A 22 -5.90 4.77 6.64
CA VAL A 22 -6.41 6.08 7.08
C VAL A 22 -6.89 6.94 5.90
N LEU A 23 -6.14 6.97 4.80
CA LEU A 23 -6.52 7.71 3.59
C LEU A 23 -7.79 7.12 2.97
N ALA A 24 -7.87 5.78 2.88
CA ALA A 24 -9.05 5.09 2.36
C ALA A 24 -10.32 5.38 3.18
N ILE A 25 -10.21 5.33 4.51
CA ILE A 25 -11.33 5.66 5.40
C ILE A 25 -11.76 7.12 5.20
N LYS A 26 -10.81 8.06 5.12
CA LYS A 26 -11.10 9.49 4.91
C LYS A 26 -11.78 9.75 3.55
N GLY A 27 -11.32 9.09 2.49
CA GLY A 27 -11.94 9.19 1.16
C GLY A 27 -13.39 8.70 1.15
N ILE A 28 -13.68 7.63 1.88
CA ILE A 28 -15.05 7.13 2.04
C ILE A 28 -15.93 8.13 2.79
N ILE A 29 -15.45 8.66 3.92
CA ILE A 29 -16.21 9.61 4.74
C ILE A 29 -16.52 10.90 3.97
N LYS A 30 -15.53 11.46 3.25
CA LYS A 30 -15.71 12.69 2.46
C LYS A 30 -16.50 12.47 1.17
N LYS A 31 -16.85 11.22 0.82
CA LYS A 31 -17.39 10.82 -0.50
C LYS A 31 -16.54 11.29 -1.69
N GLN A 32 -15.30 11.70 -1.44
CA GLN A 32 -14.34 12.14 -2.43
C GLN A 32 -13.47 10.94 -2.77
N SER A 33 -13.41 10.57 -4.04
CA SER A 33 -12.65 9.40 -4.48
C SER A 33 -13.17 8.08 -3.86
N LEU A 34 -14.51 7.91 -3.82
CA LEU A 34 -15.17 6.71 -3.27
C LEU A 34 -14.67 5.40 -3.89
N ILE A 35 -14.74 5.30 -5.22
CA ILE A 35 -14.36 4.09 -5.96
C ILE A 35 -12.91 3.67 -5.65
N PRO A 36 -11.89 4.54 -5.80
CA PRO A 36 -10.52 4.13 -5.50
C PRO A 36 -10.26 3.89 -4.00
N SER A 37 -11.02 4.51 -3.11
CA SER A 37 -10.93 4.22 -1.67
C SER A 37 -11.48 2.84 -1.32
N ILE A 38 -12.61 2.43 -1.92
CA ILE A 38 -13.18 1.09 -1.76
C ILE A 38 -12.23 0.03 -2.31
N ILE A 39 -11.68 0.25 -3.51
CA ILE A 39 -10.69 -0.65 -4.11
C ILE A 39 -9.47 -0.80 -3.18
N SER A 40 -8.97 0.31 -2.64
CA SER A 40 -7.83 0.27 -1.70
C SER A 40 -8.13 -0.54 -0.43
N ILE A 41 -9.34 -0.43 0.14
CA ILE A 41 -9.76 -1.24 1.31
C ILE A 41 -9.74 -2.73 1.01
N ILE A 42 -10.08 -3.14 -0.21
CA ILE A 42 -10.07 -4.56 -0.61
C ILE A 42 -8.64 -5.02 -0.92
N LEU A 43 -7.84 -4.19 -1.58
CA LEU A 43 -6.50 -4.56 -2.01
C LEU A 43 -5.51 -4.73 -0.84
N ILE A 44 -5.64 -3.97 0.24
CA ILE A 44 -4.78 -4.08 1.45
C ILE A 44 -4.84 -5.48 2.10
N PRO A 45 -6.02 -6.04 2.44
CA PRO A 45 -6.10 -7.39 3.01
C PRO A 45 -5.72 -8.45 1.98
N VAL A 46 -6.05 -8.26 0.69
CA VAL A 46 -5.65 -9.19 -0.37
C VAL A 46 -4.12 -9.28 -0.48
N SER A 47 -3.40 -8.16 -0.49
CA SER A 47 -1.93 -8.17 -0.54
C SER A 47 -1.33 -8.79 0.73
N THR A 48 -1.91 -8.50 1.90
CA THR A 48 -1.48 -9.08 3.18
C THR A 48 -1.62 -10.60 3.18
N VAL A 49 -2.77 -11.11 2.74
CA VAL A 49 -3.04 -12.56 2.66
C VAL A 49 -2.09 -13.23 1.66
N LEU A 50 -1.90 -12.64 0.48
CA LEU A 50 -0.97 -13.16 -0.52
C LEU A 50 0.47 -13.23 0.01
N MET A 51 0.97 -12.18 0.65
CA MET A 51 2.30 -12.19 1.24
C MET A 51 2.46 -13.25 2.34
N VAL A 52 1.48 -13.39 3.22
CA VAL A 52 1.52 -14.38 4.31
C VAL A 52 1.50 -15.81 3.74
N LEU A 53 0.59 -16.10 2.81
CA LEU A 53 0.48 -17.43 2.21
C LEU A 53 1.74 -17.82 1.44
N SER A 54 2.29 -16.89 0.65
CA SER A 54 3.50 -17.17 -0.12
C SER A 54 4.73 -17.31 0.78
N SER A 55 4.79 -16.59 1.90
CA SER A 55 5.92 -16.69 2.85
C SER A 55 6.02 -18.07 3.54
N ILE A 56 5.03 -18.96 3.43
CA ILE A 56 5.08 -20.32 4.01
C ILE A 56 6.17 -21.16 3.33
N GLY A 57 6.44 -20.92 2.04
CA GLY A 57 7.44 -21.65 1.24
C GLY A 57 8.86 -21.05 1.27
N ARG A 58 9.10 -19.99 2.04
CA ARG A 58 10.30 -19.13 1.98
C ARG A 58 11.64 -19.82 2.32
N GLY A 59 11.62 -20.93 3.05
CA GLY A 59 12.85 -21.60 3.51
C GLY A 59 13.70 -20.69 4.40
N GLN A 60 14.99 -20.54 4.05
CA GLN A 60 15.98 -19.75 4.82
C GLN A 60 16.19 -18.32 4.27
N GLN A 61 15.42 -17.89 3.27
CA GLN A 61 15.52 -16.51 2.77
C GLN A 61 14.78 -15.55 3.72
N ASN A 62 15.17 -14.27 3.73
CA ASN A 62 14.36 -13.25 4.41
C ASN A 62 13.13 -12.88 3.56
N GLU A 63 12.09 -12.29 4.17
CA GLU A 63 10.81 -11.97 3.46
C GLU A 63 11.04 -11.13 2.20
N LEU A 64 11.96 -10.17 2.28
CA LEU A 64 12.21 -9.22 1.21
C LEU A 64 13.01 -9.85 0.06
N GLU A 65 14.05 -10.63 0.36
CA GLU A 65 14.80 -11.41 -0.65
C GLU A 65 13.89 -12.41 -1.34
N TYR A 66 13.04 -13.11 -0.58
CA TYR A 66 12.09 -14.05 -1.15
C TYR A 66 11.11 -13.35 -2.09
N PHE A 67 10.56 -12.21 -1.69
CA PHE A 67 9.71 -11.41 -2.56
C PHE A 67 10.43 -10.96 -3.84
N MET A 68 11.69 -10.50 -3.73
CA MET A 68 12.49 -10.08 -4.88
C MET A 68 12.85 -11.27 -5.80
N SER A 69 13.15 -12.43 -5.23
CA SER A 69 13.38 -13.68 -5.98
C SER A 69 12.13 -14.07 -6.74
N SER A 70 10.98 -14.11 -6.07
CA SER A 70 9.68 -14.41 -6.66
C SER A 70 9.27 -13.43 -7.76
N LEU A 71 9.65 -12.14 -7.65
CA LEU A 71 9.47 -11.18 -8.74
C LEU A 71 10.32 -11.54 -9.97
N GLY A 72 11.59 -11.89 -9.76
CA GLY A 72 12.51 -12.32 -10.81
C GLY A 72 12.10 -13.65 -11.46
N GLU A 73 11.53 -14.55 -10.67
CA GLU A 73 10.97 -15.84 -11.11
C GLU A 73 9.59 -15.71 -11.78
N LEU A 74 9.07 -14.48 -11.89
CA LEU A 74 7.76 -14.18 -12.48
C LEU A 74 6.59 -14.88 -11.76
N GLU A 75 6.71 -15.10 -10.46
CA GLU A 75 5.63 -15.67 -9.67
C GLU A 75 4.43 -14.71 -9.64
N LEU A 76 3.26 -15.21 -10.03
CA LEU A 76 2.06 -14.40 -10.20
C LEU A 76 1.69 -13.61 -8.94
N TRP A 77 1.82 -14.22 -7.75
CA TRP A 77 1.48 -13.56 -6.49
C TRP A 77 2.37 -12.34 -6.21
N ALA A 78 3.66 -12.42 -6.58
CA ALA A 78 4.63 -11.36 -6.34
C ALA A 78 4.33 -10.16 -7.25
N TRP A 79 4.04 -10.42 -8.54
CA TRP A 79 3.62 -9.40 -9.49
C TRP A 79 2.27 -8.77 -9.14
N VAL A 80 1.31 -9.55 -8.65
CA VAL A 80 0.03 -9.03 -8.14
C VAL A 80 0.27 -8.12 -6.94
N CYS A 81 1.10 -8.54 -5.98
CA CYS A 81 1.45 -7.70 -4.83
C CYS A 81 2.14 -6.40 -5.26
N LEU A 82 3.11 -6.47 -6.19
CA LEU A 82 3.79 -5.30 -6.74
C LEU A 82 2.80 -4.32 -7.41
N SER A 83 1.85 -4.87 -8.18
CA SER A 83 0.82 -4.08 -8.86
C SER A 83 -0.10 -3.37 -7.85
N ILE A 84 -0.44 -4.05 -6.75
CA ILE A 84 -1.19 -3.45 -5.64
C ILE A 84 -0.40 -2.31 -4.98
N PHE A 85 0.91 -2.48 -4.74
CA PHE A 85 1.73 -1.39 -4.17
C PHE A 85 1.79 -0.18 -5.08
N ILE A 86 1.97 -0.38 -6.39
CA ILE A 86 1.97 0.71 -7.38
C ILE A 86 0.61 1.42 -7.39
N TYR A 87 -0.49 0.66 -7.36
CA TYR A 87 -1.83 1.23 -7.28
C TYR A 87 -2.03 2.06 -6.00
N LEU A 88 -1.58 1.59 -4.85
CA LEU A 88 -1.69 2.32 -3.58
C LEU A 88 -0.89 3.63 -3.62
N LEU A 89 0.29 3.64 -4.24
CA LEU A 89 1.07 4.88 -4.46
C LEU A 89 0.33 5.87 -5.37
N TYR A 90 -0.26 5.37 -6.46
CA TYR A 90 -1.10 6.18 -7.34
C TYR A 90 -2.33 6.74 -6.60
N TYR A 91 -2.96 5.93 -5.75
CA TYR A 91 -4.08 6.35 -4.91
C TYR A 91 -3.67 7.46 -3.95
N TRP A 92 -2.50 7.35 -3.30
CA TRP A 92 -1.99 8.42 -2.43
C TRP A 92 -1.79 9.72 -3.19
N TYR A 93 -1.22 9.65 -4.40
CA TYR A 93 -1.05 10.83 -5.25
C TYR A 93 -2.39 11.51 -5.56
N LEU A 94 -3.41 10.72 -5.94
CA LEU A 94 -4.76 11.26 -6.17
C LEU A 94 -5.33 11.93 -4.92
N VAL A 95 -5.30 11.26 -3.77
CA VAL A 95 -5.87 11.81 -2.53
C VAL A 95 -5.13 13.08 -2.08
N LEU A 96 -3.81 13.12 -2.20
CA LEU A 96 -3.03 14.30 -1.85
C LEU A 96 -3.30 15.47 -2.80
N SER A 97 -3.44 15.22 -4.10
CA SER A 97 -3.80 16.26 -5.08
C SER A 97 -5.15 16.90 -4.77
N HIS A 98 -6.17 16.09 -4.50
CA HIS A 98 -7.52 16.60 -4.17
C HIS A 98 -7.51 17.45 -2.89
N ARG A 99 -6.71 17.06 -1.88
CA ARG A 99 -6.58 17.85 -0.64
C ARG A 99 -5.91 19.21 -0.85
N ASN A 100 -4.94 19.28 -1.76
CA ASN A 100 -4.27 20.54 -2.07
C ASN A 100 -5.20 21.51 -2.82
N GLU A 101 -6.08 20.99 -3.67
CA GLU A 101 -7.09 21.79 -4.36
C GLU A 101 -8.14 22.37 -3.39
N GLU A 102 -8.61 21.58 -2.43
CA GLU A 102 -9.51 22.06 -1.36
C GLU A 102 -8.86 23.18 -0.54
N ALA A 103 -7.63 22.97 -0.07
CA ALA A 103 -6.92 23.95 0.73
C ALA A 103 -6.68 25.27 -0.02
N LYS A 104 -6.42 25.21 -1.33
CA LYS A 104 -6.25 26.40 -2.17
C LYS A 104 -7.56 27.15 -2.40
N LYS A 105 -8.69 26.43 -2.47
CA LYS A 105 -10.01 27.06 -2.63
C LYS A 105 -10.45 27.78 -1.36
N ASP A 106 -10.19 27.21 -0.20
CA ASP A 106 -10.52 27.82 1.09
C ASP A 106 -9.72 29.11 1.31
N SER A 107 -8.41 29.13 0.98
CA SER A 107 -7.58 30.34 1.10
C SER A 107 -7.99 31.50 0.19
N LEU A 108 -8.75 31.25 -0.88
CA LEU A 108 -9.24 32.29 -1.81
C LEU A 108 -10.60 32.87 -1.42
N MET A 109 -11.29 32.28 -0.43
CA MET A 109 -12.57 32.78 0.08
C MET A 109 -12.42 33.66 1.33
N ASP A 110 -11.24 33.64 1.95
CA ASP A 110 -10.89 34.44 3.13
C ASP A 110 -10.24 35.81 2.79
N ASP A 111 -9.95 36.08 1.52
CA ASP A 111 -9.45 37.36 0.96
C ASP A 111 -10.57 38.20 0.32
#